data_AF-A0A1E1XNT5-F1
#
_entry.id   AF-A0A1E1XNT5-F1
#
_cell.length_a   1.000
_cell.length_b   1.000
_cell.length_c   1.000
_cell.angle_alpha   90.00
_cell.angle_beta   90.00
_cell.angle_gamma   90.00
#
_symmetry.space_group_name_H-M   'P 1'
#
loop_
_entity.id
_entity.type
_entity.pdbx_description
1 polymer ?
#
loop_
_entity_poly.entity_id
_entity_poly.type
_entity_poly.pdbx_seq_one_letter_code
_entity_poly.pdbx_strand_id
1 'polypeptide(L)'
;MERWKAPTVLAWLELALAMPQYGPMCAENVKSGKILLELSDAELEAGLGVTNVMHRRKLRLAIEEHREPSICPYPKMCLVTHTWVCGEWLSSLGLSAHADSFRAQLVDGRVLDTLSRRDLDKRLGMTNRHEQTSLLRGVQLLRALRFDLRALAHRRAHCRHLDVDPLVWTNQRFIQWARSIDLGEYAENLRESGVHGALVVLEPSFTADTMAQALGIPVSKNIIRRHLTTELENLVQPARMSLEAEAVVESKRSGERLASATGSLGRSFGRASRARSSERGASDKRRSSIR
;
A
#
# COMPACT_ATOMS: atom_id res chain seq x y z
N MET A 1 9.41 4.88 -21.02
CA MET A 1 8.75 4.08 -22.08
C MET A 1 8.72 4.78 -23.43
N GLU A 2 8.64 6.12 -23.52
CA GLU A 2 8.45 6.88 -24.78
C GLU A 2 9.34 6.46 -25.96
N ARG A 3 10.63 6.19 -25.73
CA ARG A 3 11.60 5.78 -26.78
C ARG A 3 11.55 4.31 -27.20
N TRP A 4 10.61 3.52 -26.68
CA TRP A 4 10.52 2.08 -26.97
C TRP A 4 9.93 1.81 -28.36
N LYS A 5 10.52 0.85 -29.09
CA LYS A 5 10.00 0.31 -30.35
C LYS A 5 8.93 -0.75 -30.06
N ALA A 6 8.04 -1.04 -31.02
CA ALA A 6 6.97 -2.02 -30.86
C ALA A 6 7.40 -3.37 -30.23
N PRO A 7 8.52 -4.03 -30.62
CA PRO A 7 8.93 -5.30 -29.99
C PRO A 7 9.27 -5.16 -28.49
N THR A 8 9.80 -4.01 -28.06
CA THR A 8 10.08 -3.73 -26.65
C THR A 8 8.79 -3.52 -25.85
N VAL A 9 7.79 -2.89 -26.46
CA VAL A 9 6.46 -2.70 -25.86
C VAL A 9 5.74 -4.04 -25.70
N LEU A 10 5.78 -4.88 -26.74
CA LEU A 10 5.23 -6.23 -26.71
C LEU A 10 5.89 -7.06 -25.61
N ALA A 11 7.22 -7.14 -25.58
CA ALA A 11 7.95 -7.86 -24.54
C ALA A 11 7.65 -7.35 -23.12
N TRP A 12 7.43 -6.05 -22.92
CA TRP A 12 7.01 -5.50 -21.63
C TRP A 12 5.58 -5.96 -21.24
N LEU A 13 4.63 -5.95 -22.18
CA LEU A 13 3.26 -6.41 -21.92
C LEU A 13 3.23 -7.91 -21.60
N GLU A 14 3.91 -8.73 -22.41
CA GLU A 14 3.90 -10.18 -22.30
C GLU A 14 4.72 -10.69 -21.10
N LEU A 15 5.89 -10.11 -20.83
CA LEU A 15 6.85 -10.63 -19.83
C LEU A 15 6.84 -9.83 -18.52
N ALA A 16 6.86 -8.49 -18.58
CA ALA A 16 6.97 -7.66 -17.38
C ALA A 16 5.62 -7.43 -16.67
N LEU A 17 4.53 -7.29 -17.42
CA LEU A 17 3.17 -7.31 -16.85
C LEU A 17 2.58 -8.72 -16.73
N ALA A 18 3.17 -9.69 -17.41
CA ALA A 18 2.68 -11.07 -17.56
C ALA A 18 1.25 -11.10 -18.11
N MET A 19 1.04 -10.46 -19.28
CA MET A 19 -0.24 -10.35 -19.98
C MET A 19 -0.19 -10.88 -21.44
N PRO A 20 0.33 -12.10 -21.70
CA PRO A 20 0.55 -12.62 -23.05
C PRO A 20 -0.73 -12.75 -23.90
N GLN A 21 -1.91 -12.87 -23.28
CA GLN A 21 -3.17 -12.97 -24.00
C GLN A 21 -3.55 -11.70 -24.79
N TYR A 22 -2.91 -10.57 -24.51
CA TYR A 22 -3.09 -9.31 -25.26
C TYR A 22 -1.93 -9.02 -26.22
N GLY A 23 -0.93 -9.90 -26.28
CA GLY A 23 0.23 -9.80 -27.16
C GLY A 23 -0.11 -9.63 -28.65
N PRO A 24 -0.97 -10.49 -29.25
CA PRO A 24 -1.30 -10.41 -30.67
C PRO A 24 -1.89 -9.06 -31.09
N MET A 25 -2.92 -8.58 -30.38
CA MET A 25 -3.54 -7.28 -30.64
C MET A 25 -2.58 -6.11 -30.38
N CYS A 26 -1.69 -6.24 -29.39
CA CYS A 26 -0.65 -5.24 -29.12
C CYS A 26 0.38 -5.16 -30.27
N ALA A 27 0.85 -6.31 -30.77
CA ALA A 27 1.78 -6.38 -31.90
C ALA A 27 1.19 -5.80 -33.19
N GLU A 28 -0.11 -6.04 -33.43
CA GLU A 28 -0.82 -5.49 -34.58
C GLU A 28 -1.04 -3.97 -34.45
N ASN A 29 -1.54 -3.48 -33.31
CA ASN A 29 -2.05 -2.11 -33.21
C ASN A 29 -1.07 -1.10 -32.57
N VAL A 30 -0.10 -1.52 -31.75
CA VAL A 30 0.80 -0.61 -31.01
C VAL A 30 2.17 -0.49 -31.68
N LYS A 31 2.39 0.60 -32.41
CA LYS A 31 3.63 0.79 -33.19
C LYS A 31 4.82 1.38 -32.40
N SER A 32 4.59 2.00 -31.24
CA SER A 32 5.65 2.56 -30.39
C SER A 32 5.23 2.71 -28.93
N GLY A 33 6.21 2.87 -28.04
CA GLY A 33 5.96 3.16 -26.63
C GLY A 33 5.31 4.53 -26.41
N LYS A 34 5.57 5.50 -27.28
CA LYS A 34 4.89 6.80 -27.25
C LYS A 34 3.38 6.65 -27.52
N ILE A 35 2.99 5.89 -28.54
CA ILE A 35 1.56 5.64 -28.83
C ILE A 35 0.87 4.98 -27.63
N LEU A 36 1.48 3.93 -27.05
CA LEU A 36 0.93 3.28 -25.86
C LEU A 36 0.72 4.25 -24.68
N LEU A 37 1.65 5.18 -24.47
CA LEU A 37 1.56 6.23 -23.44
C LEU A 37 0.48 7.27 -23.73
N GLU A 38 -0.15 7.28 -24.89
CA GLU A 38 -1.20 8.25 -25.25
C GLU A 38 -2.62 7.63 -25.27
N LEU A 39 -2.75 6.29 -25.29
CA LEU A 39 -4.04 5.60 -25.40
C LEU A 39 -4.99 5.84 -24.20
N SER A 40 -6.26 6.07 -24.50
CA SER A 40 -7.39 6.16 -23.57
C SER A 40 -7.94 4.79 -23.13
N ASP A 41 -8.95 4.77 -22.24
CA ASP A 41 -9.63 3.54 -21.81
C ASP A 41 -10.41 2.84 -22.91
N ALA A 42 -10.97 3.60 -23.85
CA ALA A 42 -11.67 3.07 -25.01
C ALA A 42 -10.68 2.50 -26.03
N GLU A 43 -9.54 3.15 -26.26
CA GLU A 43 -8.52 2.68 -27.20
C GLU A 43 -7.75 1.46 -26.68
N LEU A 44 -7.55 1.31 -25.37
CA LEU A 44 -7.02 0.05 -24.81
C LEU A 44 -8.02 -1.11 -24.96
N GLU A 45 -9.32 -0.85 -24.85
CA GLU A 45 -10.34 -1.89 -25.06
C GLU A 45 -10.45 -2.28 -26.53
N ALA A 46 -10.56 -1.32 -27.45
CA ALA A 46 -10.70 -1.57 -28.88
C ALA A 46 -9.38 -2.05 -29.53
N GLY A 47 -8.25 -1.40 -29.22
CA GLY A 47 -6.97 -1.66 -29.87
C GLY A 47 -6.19 -2.84 -29.30
N LEU A 48 -6.33 -3.16 -28.01
CA LEU A 48 -5.66 -4.32 -27.39
C LEU A 48 -6.65 -5.43 -26.98
N GLY A 49 -7.96 -5.25 -27.16
CA GLY A 49 -8.98 -6.25 -26.78
C GLY A 49 -9.20 -6.37 -25.27
N VAL A 50 -8.80 -5.37 -24.45
CA VAL A 50 -8.79 -5.47 -22.98
C VAL A 50 -10.17 -5.17 -22.38
N THR A 51 -11.13 -6.05 -22.66
CA THR A 51 -12.52 -5.95 -22.16
C THR A 51 -12.60 -6.09 -20.63
N ASN A 52 -11.84 -7.02 -20.03
CA ASN A 52 -11.82 -7.20 -18.57
C ASN A 52 -11.34 -5.91 -17.87
N VAL A 53 -12.20 -5.37 -17.00
CA VAL A 53 -11.98 -4.13 -16.24
C VAL A 53 -10.73 -4.18 -15.36
N MET A 54 -10.43 -5.32 -14.72
CA MET A 54 -9.26 -5.48 -13.86
C MET A 54 -7.97 -5.54 -14.68
N HIS A 55 -7.99 -6.19 -15.84
CA HIS A 55 -6.84 -6.24 -16.75
C HIS A 55 -6.54 -4.86 -17.35
N ARG A 56 -7.59 -4.11 -17.74
CA ARG A 56 -7.48 -2.73 -18.22
C ARG A 56 -6.97 -1.80 -17.12
N ARG A 57 -7.46 -1.94 -15.89
CA ARG A 57 -6.96 -1.20 -14.71
C ARG A 57 -5.47 -1.47 -14.44
N LYS A 58 -5.06 -2.75 -14.44
CA LYS A 58 -3.66 -3.17 -14.31
C LYS A 58 -2.75 -2.51 -15.35
N LEU A 59 -3.16 -2.58 -16.62
CA LEU A 59 -2.41 -2.00 -17.74
C LEU A 59 -2.35 -0.47 -17.63
N ARG A 60 -3.47 0.21 -17.34
CA ARG A 60 -3.50 1.66 -17.13
C ARG A 60 -2.57 2.10 -16.00
N LEU A 61 -2.64 1.47 -14.83
CA LEU A 61 -1.76 1.79 -13.70
C LEU A 61 -0.27 1.62 -14.05
N ALA A 62 0.08 0.62 -14.86
CA ALA A 62 1.44 0.42 -15.34
C ALA A 62 1.87 1.44 -16.42
N ILE A 63 0.93 1.94 -17.24
CA ILE A 63 1.17 3.04 -18.19
C ILE A 63 1.41 4.36 -17.45
N GLU A 64 0.57 4.70 -16.45
CA GLU A 64 0.76 5.92 -15.64
C GLU A 64 2.09 5.89 -14.85
N GLU A 65 2.47 4.73 -14.29
CA GLU A 65 3.80 4.51 -13.66
C GLU A 65 4.97 4.83 -14.62
N HIS A 66 4.79 4.64 -15.93
CA HIS A 66 5.78 4.99 -16.95
C HIS A 66 5.67 6.40 -17.51
N ARG A 67 4.51 7.06 -17.44
CA ARG A 67 4.34 8.48 -17.77
C ARG A 67 5.00 9.36 -16.70
N GLU A 68 4.64 9.14 -15.44
CA GLU A 68 5.01 10.03 -14.33
C GLU A 68 5.63 9.27 -13.14
N PRO A 69 6.85 8.72 -13.29
CA PRO A 69 7.51 7.93 -12.24
C PRO A 69 7.72 8.69 -10.93
N SER A 70 7.77 10.02 -10.98
CA SER A 70 7.94 10.92 -9.82
C SER A 70 6.73 10.96 -8.88
N ILE A 71 5.52 10.62 -9.37
CA ILE A 71 4.31 10.59 -8.54
C ILE A 71 4.04 9.18 -7.98
N CYS A 72 4.72 8.13 -8.47
CA CYS A 72 4.58 6.78 -7.93
C CYS A 72 5.03 6.70 -6.45
N PRO A 73 4.12 6.46 -5.48
CA PRO A 73 4.45 6.50 -4.06
C PRO A 73 5.37 5.35 -3.61
N TYR A 74 5.36 4.23 -4.35
CA TYR A 74 6.06 2.99 -4.00
C TYR A 74 6.77 2.39 -5.22
N PRO A 75 8.01 2.82 -5.55
CA PRO A 75 8.73 2.36 -6.75
C PRO A 75 8.95 0.84 -6.89
N LYS A 76 8.84 0.08 -5.79
CA LYS A 76 8.97 -1.39 -5.77
C LYS A 76 7.66 -2.13 -6.05
N MET A 77 6.53 -1.43 -6.15
CA MET A 77 5.21 -2.02 -6.39
C MET A 77 5.13 -2.81 -7.71
N CYS A 78 5.85 -2.35 -8.74
CA CYS A 78 5.99 -3.04 -10.02
C CYS A 78 6.60 -4.46 -9.93
N LEU A 79 7.35 -4.76 -8.86
CA LEU A 79 7.98 -6.07 -8.63
C LEU A 79 7.01 -7.10 -8.02
N VAL A 80 5.85 -6.65 -7.54
CA VAL A 80 4.84 -7.48 -6.88
C VAL A 80 3.94 -8.07 -7.95
N THR A 81 4.41 -9.16 -8.60
CA THR A 81 3.70 -9.78 -9.71
C THR A 81 2.40 -10.47 -9.26
N HIS A 82 1.46 -10.64 -10.19
CA HIS A 82 0.23 -11.39 -9.90
C HIS A 82 0.53 -12.87 -9.57
N THR A 83 1.60 -13.43 -10.12
CA THR A 83 2.07 -14.79 -9.79
C THR A 83 2.54 -14.90 -8.34
N TRP A 84 3.27 -13.92 -7.82
CA TRP A 84 3.68 -13.86 -6.41
C TRP A 84 2.48 -13.64 -5.48
N VAL A 85 1.56 -12.74 -5.86
CA VAL A 85 0.31 -12.48 -5.12
C VAL A 85 -0.49 -13.78 -4.92
N CYS A 86 -0.66 -14.56 -5.99
CA CYS A 86 -1.47 -15.78 -5.96
C CYS A 86 -0.72 -17.00 -5.39
N GLY A 87 0.60 -17.11 -5.64
CA GLY A 87 1.41 -18.26 -5.26
C GLY A 87 1.98 -18.23 -3.84
N GLU A 88 2.29 -17.05 -3.32
CA GLU A 88 2.91 -16.90 -1.99
C GLU A 88 2.08 -16.02 -1.05
N TRP A 89 1.67 -14.83 -1.51
CA TRP A 89 1.17 -13.81 -0.61
C TRP A 89 -0.20 -14.17 0.00
N LEU A 90 -1.18 -14.58 -0.81
CA LEU A 90 -2.50 -14.99 -0.33
C LEU A 90 -2.43 -16.17 0.65
N SER A 91 -1.60 -17.19 0.37
CA SER A 91 -1.34 -18.28 1.32
C SER A 91 -0.71 -17.74 2.62
N SER A 92 0.21 -16.78 2.53
CA SER A 92 0.80 -16.14 3.70
C SER A 92 -0.20 -15.36 4.57
N LEU A 93 -1.35 -14.95 4.03
CA LEU A 93 -2.47 -14.34 4.77
C LEU A 93 -3.49 -15.36 5.29
N GLY A 94 -3.42 -16.62 4.85
CA GLY A 94 -4.48 -17.62 5.08
C GLY A 94 -5.71 -17.37 4.22
N LEU A 95 -5.53 -17.02 2.94
CA LEU A 95 -6.59 -16.72 1.96
C LEU A 95 -6.29 -17.41 0.60
N SER A 96 -5.69 -18.60 0.61
CA SER A 96 -5.26 -19.27 -0.64
C SER A 96 -6.44 -19.73 -1.52
N ALA A 97 -7.62 -19.96 -0.95
CA ALA A 97 -8.86 -20.25 -1.67
C ALA A 97 -9.23 -19.16 -2.71
N HIS A 98 -8.78 -17.91 -2.51
CA HIS A 98 -9.03 -16.80 -3.43
C HIS A 98 -8.01 -16.71 -4.58
N ALA A 99 -6.97 -17.54 -4.60
CA ALA A 99 -5.85 -17.42 -5.54
C ALA A 99 -6.28 -17.52 -7.01
N ASP A 100 -7.24 -18.38 -7.34
CA ASP A 100 -7.72 -18.56 -8.72
C ASP A 100 -8.49 -17.33 -9.22
N SER A 101 -9.29 -16.71 -8.35
CA SER A 101 -9.99 -15.46 -8.62
C SER A 101 -9.00 -14.31 -8.86
N PHE A 102 -7.99 -14.15 -8.00
CA PHE A 102 -6.95 -13.13 -8.16
C PHE A 102 -6.10 -13.35 -9.42
N ARG A 103 -5.82 -14.61 -9.77
CA ARG A 103 -5.09 -14.98 -11.00
C ARG A 103 -5.90 -14.67 -12.25
N ALA A 104 -7.19 -15.02 -12.26
CA ALA A 104 -8.11 -14.73 -13.36
C ALA A 104 -8.36 -13.23 -13.60
N GLN A 105 -8.06 -12.37 -12.61
CA GLN A 105 -8.12 -10.91 -12.70
C GLN A 105 -6.73 -10.24 -12.77
N LEU A 106 -5.64 -11.02 -12.88
CA LEU A 106 -4.24 -10.59 -12.96
C LEU A 106 -3.77 -9.59 -11.87
N VAL A 107 -4.32 -9.70 -10.66
CA VAL A 107 -4.09 -8.77 -9.55
C VAL A 107 -2.62 -8.73 -9.13
N ASP A 108 -1.93 -7.63 -9.44
CA ASP A 108 -0.55 -7.34 -9.04
C ASP A 108 -0.50 -6.26 -7.94
N GLY A 109 0.70 -5.85 -7.51
CA GLY A 109 0.88 -4.79 -6.51
C GLY A 109 0.15 -3.48 -6.83
N ARG A 110 0.06 -3.10 -8.11
CA ARG A 110 -0.62 -1.87 -8.57
C ARG A 110 -2.13 -2.00 -8.40
N VAL A 111 -2.68 -3.13 -8.80
CA VAL A 111 -4.09 -3.43 -8.57
C VAL A 111 -4.36 -3.49 -7.07
N LEU A 112 -3.57 -4.23 -6.28
CA LEU A 112 -3.69 -4.36 -4.82
C LEU A 112 -3.75 -3.00 -4.11
N ASP A 113 -2.82 -2.08 -4.46
CA ASP A 113 -2.77 -0.75 -3.83
C ASP A 113 -4.02 0.09 -4.06
N THR A 114 -4.81 -0.24 -5.09
CA THR A 114 -6.02 0.52 -5.45
C THR A 114 -7.33 -0.25 -5.20
N LEU A 115 -7.29 -1.50 -4.72
CA LEU A 115 -8.50 -2.30 -4.45
C LEU A 115 -9.43 -1.65 -3.42
N SER A 116 -10.70 -1.52 -3.78
CA SER A 116 -11.79 -1.16 -2.88
C SER A 116 -12.55 -2.40 -2.40
N ARG A 117 -13.28 -2.31 -1.27
CA ARG A 117 -14.19 -3.40 -0.82
C ARG A 117 -15.21 -3.82 -1.89
N ARG A 118 -15.66 -2.87 -2.73
CA ARG A 118 -16.55 -3.14 -3.87
C ARG A 118 -15.87 -3.99 -4.94
N ASP A 119 -14.57 -3.81 -5.16
CA ASP A 119 -13.80 -4.64 -6.10
C ASP A 119 -13.62 -6.06 -5.55
N LEU A 120 -13.36 -6.21 -4.23
CA LEU A 120 -13.28 -7.52 -3.58
C LEU A 120 -14.57 -8.33 -3.75
N ASP A 121 -15.72 -7.72 -3.49
CA ASP A 121 -17.05 -8.32 -3.73
C ASP A 121 -17.32 -8.55 -5.24
N LYS A 122 -17.38 -7.48 -6.05
CA LYS A 122 -17.91 -7.51 -7.42
C LYS A 122 -16.93 -7.94 -8.52
N ARG A 123 -15.64 -8.07 -8.23
CA ARG A 123 -14.63 -8.52 -9.22
C ARG A 123 -13.92 -9.80 -8.79
N LEU A 124 -13.78 -10.01 -7.49
CA LEU A 124 -13.01 -11.13 -6.93
C LEU A 124 -13.86 -12.15 -6.17
N GLY A 125 -15.17 -11.92 -5.98
CA GLY A 125 -16.08 -12.86 -5.34
C GLY A 125 -15.93 -12.98 -3.82
N MET A 126 -15.10 -12.14 -3.21
CA MET A 126 -14.81 -12.15 -1.78
C MET A 126 -15.92 -11.42 -1.01
N THR A 127 -17.02 -12.13 -0.77
CA THR A 127 -18.22 -11.60 -0.07
C THR A 127 -18.04 -11.51 1.45
N ASN A 128 -17.19 -12.35 2.04
CA ASN A 128 -16.95 -12.38 3.49
C ASN A 128 -16.23 -11.10 3.96
N ARG A 129 -16.87 -10.33 4.83
CA ARG A 129 -16.36 -9.07 5.36
C ARG A 129 -15.10 -9.23 6.23
N HIS A 130 -14.90 -10.39 6.86
CA HIS A 130 -13.68 -10.69 7.62
C HIS A 130 -12.48 -10.92 6.69
N GLU A 131 -12.64 -11.74 5.65
CA GLU A 131 -11.62 -11.97 4.62
C GLU A 131 -11.26 -10.67 3.87
N GLN A 132 -12.25 -9.85 3.51
CA GLN A 132 -12.00 -8.53 2.93
C GLN A 132 -11.14 -7.64 3.86
N THR A 133 -11.40 -7.69 5.16
CA THR A 133 -10.66 -6.88 6.15
C THR A 133 -9.25 -7.42 6.32
N SER A 134 -9.10 -8.75 6.40
CA SER A 134 -7.81 -9.45 6.38
C SER A 134 -6.96 -9.02 5.19
N LEU A 135 -7.47 -9.16 3.96
CA LEU A 135 -6.74 -8.77 2.75
C LEU A 135 -6.32 -7.29 2.77
N LEU A 136 -7.22 -6.39 3.16
CA LEU A 136 -6.93 -4.94 3.20
C LEU A 136 -5.87 -4.57 4.26
N ARG A 137 -5.82 -5.28 5.40
CA ARG A 137 -4.71 -5.13 6.36
C ARG A 137 -3.41 -5.71 5.82
N GLY A 138 -3.46 -6.81 5.07
CA GLY A 138 -2.33 -7.32 4.29
C GLY A 138 -1.77 -6.28 3.29
N VAL A 139 -2.64 -5.57 2.56
CA VAL A 139 -2.23 -4.46 1.66
C VAL A 139 -1.65 -3.29 2.46
N GLN A 140 -2.23 -2.95 3.63
CA GLN A 140 -1.69 -1.92 4.50
C GLN A 140 -0.26 -2.24 4.99
N LEU A 141 0.04 -3.50 5.30
CA LEU A 141 1.41 -3.95 5.60
C LEU A 141 2.36 -3.76 4.40
N LEU A 142 1.91 -4.11 3.19
CA LEU A 142 2.72 -3.87 1.98
C LEU A 142 3.01 -2.37 1.79
N ARG A 143 2.03 -1.48 1.98
CA ARG A 143 2.23 -0.02 1.96
C ARG A 143 3.22 0.45 3.02
N ALA A 144 3.11 -0.02 4.26
CA ALA A 144 4.02 0.33 5.35
C ALA A 144 5.47 -0.09 5.05
N LEU A 145 5.66 -1.22 4.35
CA LEU A 145 6.94 -1.70 3.84
C LEU A 145 7.31 -1.14 2.45
N ARG A 146 6.54 -0.17 1.93
CA ARG A 146 6.70 0.44 0.60
C ARG A 146 6.82 -0.55 -0.56
N PHE A 147 6.07 -1.66 -0.46
CA PHE A 147 6.09 -2.83 -1.34
C PHE A 147 7.48 -3.48 -1.49
N ASP A 148 8.36 -3.32 -0.50
CA ASP A 148 9.69 -3.95 -0.48
C ASP A 148 9.63 -5.41 -0.04
N LEU A 149 9.45 -6.30 -1.01
CA LEU A 149 9.42 -7.75 -0.78
C LEU A 149 10.67 -8.30 -0.09
N ARG A 150 11.85 -7.65 -0.28
CA ARG A 150 13.09 -8.07 0.40
C ARG A 150 13.04 -7.73 1.89
N ALA A 151 12.55 -6.54 2.25
CA ALA A 151 12.37 -6.14 3.64
C ALA A 151 11.32 -7.01 4.35
N LEU A 152 10.21 -7.32 3.67
CA LEU A 152 9.19 -8.25 4.17
C LEU A 152 9.78 -9.65 4.43
N ALA A 153 10.51 -10.21 3.46
CA ALA A 153 11.14 -11.52 3.58
C ALA A 153 12.18 -11.55 4.71
N HIS A 154 12.99 -10.50 4.87
CA HIS A 154 13.97 -10.39 5.95
C HIS A 154 13.32 -10.38 7.34
N ARG A 155 12.29 -9.53 7.55
CA ARG A 155 11.53 -9.49 8.82
C ARG A 155 10.87 -10.85 9.12
N ARG A 156 10.23 -11.47 8.12
CA ARG A 156 9.63 -12.81 8.24
C ARG A 156 10.64 -13.93 8.53
N ALA A 157 11.87 -13.82 8.03
CA ALA A 157 12.93 -14.78 8.33
C ALA A 157 13.42 -14.63 9.78
N HIS A 158 13.56 -13.39 10.28
CA HIS A 158 13.98 -13.11 11.65
C HIS A 158 12.98 -13.63 12.69
N CYS A 159 11.67 -13.45 12.48
CA CYS A 159 10.63 -13.92 13.40
C CYS A 159 10.22 -15.40 13.22
N ARG A 160 10.93 -16.20 12.39
CA ARG A 160 10.52 -17.57 12.04
C ARG A 160 10.43 -18.50 13.26
N HIS A 161 11.31 -18.33 14.24
CA HIS A 161 11.42 -19.16 15.44
C HIS A 161 11.42 -18.34 16.75
N LEU A 162 11.09 -17.04 16.66
CA LEU A 162 11.11 -16.09 17.78
C LEU A 162 9.77 -15.39 17.85
N ASP A 163 9.22 -15.21 19.05
CA ASP A 163 7.93 -14.56 19.28
C ASP A 163 8.06 -13.01 19.26
N VAL A 164 8.59 -12.50 18.13
CA VAL A 164 8.90 -11.09 17.89
C VAL A 164 8.29 -10.62 16.56
N ASP A 165 8.08 -9.32 16.43
CA ASP A 165 7.53 -8.67 15.22
C ASP A 165 6.25 -9.36 14.67
N PRO A 166 5.18 -9.49 15.48
CA PRO A 166 3.94 -10.14 15.07
C PRO A 166 3.28 -9.48 13.84
N LEU A 167 3.64 -8.23 13.51
CA LEU A 167 3.09 -7.49 12.38
C LEU A 167 3.33 -8.19 11.03
N VAL A 168 4.50 -8.80 10.82
CA VAL A 168 4.85 -9.46 9.55
C VAL A 168 4.45 -10.93 9.47
N TRP A 169 3.94 -11.50 10.56
CA TRP A 169 3.69 -12.94 10.68
C TRP A 169 2.72 -13.44 9.61
N THR A 170 3.05 -14.61 9.09
CA THR A 170 2.16 -15.35 8.20
C THR A 170 1.11 -16.11 8.99
N ASN A 171 0.04 -16.52 8.32
CA ASN A 171 -0.92 -17.48 8.86
C ASN A 171 -0.22 -18.74 9.42
N GLN A 172 0.73 -19.30 8.66
CA GLN A 172 1.54 -20.44 9.08
C GLN A 172 2.35 -20.17 10.37
N ARG A 173 2.82 -18.94 10.61
CA ARG A 173 3.54 -18.59 11.84
C ARG A 173 2.60 -18.51 13.05
N PHE A 174 1.35 -18.08 12.86
CA PHE A 174 0.31 -18.16 13.89
C PHE A 174 -0.12 -19.60 14.19
N ILE A 175 -0.19 -20.48 13.18
CA ILE A 175 -0.40 -21.93 13.38
C ILE A 175 0.72 -22.52 14.24
N GLN A 176 1.98 -22.16 13.97
CA GLN A 176 3.13 -22.59 14.77
C GLN A 176 3.10 -22.03 16.21
N TRP A 177 2.75 -20.76 16.38
CA TRP A 177 2.62 -20.12 17.69
C TRP A 177 1.49 -20.75 18.53
N ALA A 178 0.31 -21.00 17.94
CA ALA A 178 -0.77 -21.68 18.62
C ALA A 178 -0.35 -23.06 19.16
N ARG A 179 0.53 -23.78 18.44
CA ARG A 179 1.11 -25.04 18.93
C ARG A 179 2.13 -24.85 20.05
N SER A 180 2.92 -23.77 20.05
CA SER A 180 3.93 -23.52 21.10
C SER A 180 3.33 -22.98 22.40
N ILE A 181 2.09 -22.47 22.38
CA ILE A 181 1.32 -22.10 23.58
C ILE A 181 0.32 -23.18 24.01
N ASP A 182 0.61 -24.46 23.72
CA ASP A 182 -0.21 -25.64 24.08
C ASP A 182 -1.63 -25.70 23.47
N LEU A 183 -1.94 -24.88 22.46
CA LEU A 183 -3.23 -24.90 21.72
C LEU A 183 -3.15 -25.71 20.42
N GLY A 184 -2.27 -26.72 20.37
CA GLY A 184 -1.97 -27.50 19.16
C GLY A 184 -3.19 -28.23 18.56
N GLU A 185 -4.16 -28.65 19.36
CA GLU A 185 -5.40 -29.29 18.89
C GLU A 185 -6.31 -28.33 18.08
N TYR A 186 -6.16 -27.01 18.28
CA TYR A 186 -6.95 -25.98 17.59
C TYR A 186 -6.20 -25.34 16.41
N ALA A 187 -4.88 -25.45 16.39
CA ALA A 187 -4.02 -24.65 15.52
C ALA A 187 -4.34 -24.80 14.02
N GLU A 188 -4.74 -26.00 13.57
CA GLU A 188 -5.06 -26.25 12.17
C GLU A 188 -6.30 -25.50 11.66
N ASN A 189 -7.21 -25.10 12.56
CA ASN A 189 -8.41 -24.33 12.23
C ASN A 189 -8.08 -22.91 11.72
N LEU A 190 -6.86 -22.43 11.95
CA LEU A 190 -6.41 -21.15 11.38
C LEU A 190 -6.13 -21.24 9.87
N ARG A 191 -6.02 -22.42 9.25
CA ARG A 191 -5.91 -22.53 7.78
C ARG A 191 -7.13 -21.89 7.11
N GLU A 192 -6.89 -21.10 6.08
CA GLU A 192 -7.94 -20.38 5.32
C GLU A 192 -8.83 -19.44 6.16
N SER A 193 -8.46 -19.14 7.41
CA SER A 193 -9.20 -18.23 8.29
C SER A 193 -8.98 -16.73 8.01
N GLY A 194 -8.02 -16.39 7.14
CA GLY A 194 -7.52 -15.03 6.97
C GLY A 194 -6.69 -14.48 8.14
N VAL A 195 -6.42 -15.24 9.20
CA VAL A 195 -5.64 -14.76 10.35
C VAL A 195 -4.15 -14.68 10.00
N HIS A 196 -3.57 -13.49 10.15
CA HIS A 196 -2.14 -13.21 9.94
C HIS A 196 -1.75 -11.89 10.66
N GLY A 197 -0.46 -11.58 10.70
CA GLY A 197 0.12 -10.49 11.49
C GLY A 197 -0.50 -9.11 11.28
N ALA A 198 -0.66 -8.70 10.03
CA ALA A 198 -1.23 -7.40 9.71
C ALA A 198 -2.69 -7.27 10.16
N LEU A 199 -3.51 -8.32 10.03
CA LEU A 199 -4.85 -8.33 10.62
C LEU A 199 -4.78 -8.21 12.16
N VAL A 200 -4.04 -9.10 12.81
CA VAL A 200 -3.99 -9.17 14.29
C VAL A 200 -3.47 -7.87 14.92
N VAL A 201 -2.45 -7.25 14.32
CA VAL A 201 -1.83 -6.03 14.85
C VAL A 201 -2.55 -4.75 14.42
N LEU A 202 -2.94 -4.61 13.14
CA LEU A 202 -3.44 -3.34 12.57
C LEU A 202 -4.97 -3.18 12.58
N GLU A 203 -5.74 -4.21 12.94
CA GLU A 203 -7.20 -4.13 13.09
C GLU A 203 -7.57 -3.97 14.58
N PRO A 204 -8.00 -2.78 15.03
CA PRO A 204 -8.33 -2.55 16.45
C PRO A 204 -9.50 -3.41 16.94
N SER A 205 -10.40 -3.81 16.02
CA SER A 205 -11.53 -4.69 16.32
C SER A 205 -11.15 -6.18 16.46
N PHE A 206 -9.90 -6.56 16.17
CA PHE A 206 -9.41 -7.92 16.35
C PHE A 206 -8.97 -8.15 17.81
N THR A 207 -9.64 -9.07 18.50
CA THR A 207 -9.41 -9.39 19.92
C THR A 207 -9.08 -10.88 20.12
N ALA A 208 -8.78 -11.26 21.36
CA ALA A 208 -8.63 -12.67 21.75
C ALA A 208 -9.89 -13.50 21.47
N ASP A 209 -11.09 -12.92 21.55
CA ASP A 209 -12.33 -13.60 21.16
C ASP A 209 -12.41 -13.87 19.66
N THR A 210 -11.93 -12.94 18.82
CA THR A 210 -11.83 -13.15 17.37
C THR A 210 -10.83 -14.26 17.04
N MET A 211 -9.68 -14.28 17.73
CA MET A 211 -8.69 -15.37 17.61
C MET A 211 -9.28 -16.71 18.08
N ALA A 212 -10.00 -16.74 19.21
CA ALA A 212 -10.63 -17.94 19.74
C ALA A 212 -11.73 -18.49 18.79
N GLN A 213 -12.47 -17.62 18.11
CA GLN A 213 -13.43 -18.01 17.07
C GLN A 213 -12.70 -18.64 15.86
N ALA A 214 -11.61 -18.03 15.38
CA ALA A 214 -10.80 -18.58 14.27
C ALA A 214 -10.12 -19.91 14.62
N LEU A 215 -9.72 -20.10 15.88
CA LEU A 215 -9.22 -21.37 16.42
C LEU A 215 -10.33 -22.41 16.66
N GLY A 216 -11.62 -22.03 16.56
CA GLY A 216 -12.74 -22.93 16.84
C GLY A 216 -12.90 -23.29 18.33
N ILE A 217 -12.32 -22.52 19.25
CA ILE A 217 -12.39 -22.78 20.70
C ILE A 217 -13.78 -22.37 21.22
N PRO A 218 -14.59 -23.30 21.78
CA PRO A 218 -15.93 -22.98 22.27
C PRO A 218 -15.92 -21.94 23.39
N VAL A 219 -16.99 -21.14 23.49
CA VAL A 219 -17.14 -20.13 24.57
C VAL A 219 -17.14 -20.77 25.96
N SER A 220 -17.60 -22.02 26.08
CA SER A 220 -17.57 -22.78 27.33
C SER A 220 -16.17 -23.16 27.83
N LYS A 221 -15.14 -23.18 26.97
CA LYS A 221 -13.75 -23.54 27.36
C LYS A 221 -13.02 -22.34 27.99
N ASN A 222 -13.57 -21.81 29.08
CA ASN A 222 -13.13 -20.57 29.74
C ASN A 222 -11.63 -20.54 30.11
N ILE A 223 -11.07 -21.66 30.60
CA ILE A 223 -9.64 -21.74 30.97
C ILE A 223 -8.75 -21.56 29.72
N ILE A 224 -9.07 -22.28 28.64
CA ILE A 224 -8.34 -22.21 27.37
C ILE A 224 -8.44 -20.81 26.75
N ARG A 225 -9.64 -20.20 26.81
CA ARG A 225 -9.83 -18.82 26.33
C ARG A 225 -9.03 -17.81 27.14
N ARG A 226 -8.99 -17.92 28.47
CA ARG A 226 -8.18 -17.05 29.34
C ARG A 226 -6.69 -17.19 29.03
N HIS A 227 -6.20 -18.41 28.86
CA HIS A 227 -4.83 -18.69 28.44
C HIS A 227 -4.49 -18.02 27.10
N LEU A 228 -5.31 -18.26 26.07
CA LEU A 228 -5.17 -17.62 24.77
C LEU A 228 -5.16 -16.09 24.85
N THR A 229 -6.02 -15.48 25.67
CA THR A 229 -6.04 -14.02 25.88
C THR A 229 -4.71 -13.52 26.41
N THR A 230 -4.19 -14.12 27.50
CA THR A 230 -2.91 -13.73 28.08
C THR A 230 -1.76 -13.86 27.09
N GLU A 231 -1.66 -14.99 26.39
CA GLU A 231 -0.59 -15.22 25.42
C GLU A 231 -0.69 -14.28 24.20
N LEU A 232 -1.89 -14.02 23.69
CA LEU A 232 -2.09 -13.10 22.57
C LEU A 232 -1.79 -11.64 22.95
N GLU A 233 -2.20 -11.21 24.15
CA GLU A 233 -1.92 -9.86 24.65
C GLU A 233 -0.41 -9.65 24.87
N ASN A 234 0.28 -10.62 25.47
CA ASN A 234 1.74 -10.61 25.64
C ASN A 234 2.47 -10.45 24.30
N LEU A 235 2.01 -11.14 23.25
CA LEU A 235 2.59 -11.06 21.90
C LEU A 235 2.27 -9.72 21.19
N VAL A 236 1.01 -9.29 21.22
CA VAL A 236 0.49 -8.26 20.30
C VAL A 236 0.56 -6.85 20.89
N GLN A 237 0.39 -6.69 22.21
CA GLN A 237 0.32 -5.38 22.84
C GLN A 237 1.62 -4.55 22.69
N PRO A 238 2.84 -5.11 22.83
CA PRO A 238 4.07 -4.36 22.59
C PRO A 238 4.19 -3.81 21.16
N ALA A 239 3.72 -4.58 20.17
CA ALA A 239 3.72 -4.18 18.77
C ALA A 239 2.71 -3.06 18.48
N ARG A 240 1.49 -3.14 19.04
CA ARG A 240 0.48 -2.07 18.94
C ARG A 240 0.97 -0.77 19.56
N MET A 241 1.53 -0.82 20.78
CA MET A 241 2.08 0.36 21.47
C MET A 241 3.22 1.03 20.70
N SER A 242 4.07 0.23 20.04
CA SER A 242 5.17 0.76 19.23
C SER A 242 4.66 1.52 18.00
N LEU A 243 3.65 0.99 17.30
CA LEU A 243 3.01 1.67 16.15
C LEU A 243 2.28 2.96 16.56
N GLU A 244 1.62 2.96 17.72
CA GLU A 244 0.98 4.17 18.27
C GLU A 244 2.02 5.25 18.60
N ALA A 245 3.15 4.87 19.20
CA ALA A 245 4.25 5.79 19.49
C ALA A 245 4.87 6.38 18.21
N GLU A 246 5.11 5.56 17.18
CA GLU A 246 5.59 6.02 15.86
C GLU A 246 4.61 7.02 15.22
N ALA A 247 3.31 6.73 15.25
CA ALA A 247 2.28 7.61 14.69
C ALA A 247 2.20 8.97 15.40
N VAL A 248 2.36 9.00 16.73
CA VAL A 248 2.40 10.25 17.51
C VAL A 248 3.64 11.09 17.16
N VAL A 249 4.80 10.48 16.94
CA VAL A 249 6.03 11.19 16.54
C VAL A 249 5.89 11.79 15.14
N GLU A 250 5.33 11.05 14.18
CA GLU A 250 5.13 11.55 12.81
C GLU A 250 4.06 12.65 12.73
N SER A 251 3.00 12.57 13.56
CA SER A 251 2.01 13.63 13.72
C SER A 251 2.61 14.93 14.30
N LYS A 252 3.51 14.82 15.29
CA LYS A 252 4.24 16.00 15.81
C LYS A 252 5.15 16.62 14.76
N ARG A 253 5.95 15.81 14.04
CA ARG A 253 6.85 16.27 12.98
C ARG A 253 6.13 16.98 11.83
N SER A 254 4.96 16.48 11.43
CA SER A 254 4.16 17.12 10.39
C SER A 254 3.53 18.43 10.88
N GLY A 255 3.05 18.50 12.12
CA GLY A 255 2.60 19.74 12.76
C GLY A 255 3.70 20.80 12.87
N GLU A 256 4.91 20.41 13.30
CA GLU A 256 6.08 21.29 13.38
C GLU A 256 6.51 21.82 12.01
N ARG A 257 6.44 20.99 10.95
CA ARG A 257 6.69 21.44 9.57
C ARG A 257 5.69 22.51 9.13
N LEU A 258 4.39 22.32 9.39
CA LEU A 258 3.37 23.35 9.10
C LEU A 258 3.61 24.65 9.91
N ALA A 259 3.95 24.54 11.20
CA ALA A 259 4.25 25.70 12.04
C ALA A 259 5.52 26.45 11.59
N SER A 260 6.54 25.73 11.11
CA SER A 260 7.76 26.35 10.55
C SER A 260 7.50 27.05 9.21
N ALA A 261 6.56 26.54 8.41
CA ALA A 261 6.16 27.15 7.13
C ALA A 261 5.33 28.43 7.31
N THR A 262 4.58 28.57 8.40
CA THR A 262 3.82 29.79 8.73
C THR A 262 4.63 30.82 9.53
N GLY A 263 5.78 30.43 10.08
CA GLY A 263 6.62 31.27 10.96
C GLY A 263 7.56 32.28 10.26
N SER A 264 7.62 32.33 8.92
CA SER A 264 8.60 33.14 8.17
C SER A 264 8.03 34.40 7.49
N LEU A 265 7.05 35.06 8.11
CA LEU A 265 6.63 36.42 7.71
C LEU A 265 6.50 37.33 8.95
N GLY A 266 7.48 38.22 9.12
CA GLY A 266 7.34 39.40 9.99
C GLY A 266 8.39 39.56 11.09
N ARG A 267 9.49 40.27 10.76
CA ARG A 267 10.22 41.09 11.74
C ARG A 267 10.99 42.23 11.07
N SER A 268 10.27 43.24 10.61
CA SER A 268 10.86 44.54 10.27
C SER A 268 11.41 45.18 11.55
N PHE A 269 12.74 45.27 11.66
CA PHE A 269 13.38 46.01 12.74
C PHE A 269 13.29 47.51 12.48
N GLY A 270 12.40 48.20 13.19
CA GLY A 270 12.43 49.66 13.31
C GLY A 270 13.43 50.09 14.38
N ARG A 271 14.38 50.98 14.03
CA ARG A 271 15.16 51.74 15.02
C ARG A 271 15.48 53.12 14.48
N ALA A 272 15.14 54.15 15.24
CA ALA A 272 15.25 55.54 14.82
C ALA A 272 16.45 56.27 15.42
N SER A 273 16.94 57.27 14.66
CA SER A 273 17.20 58.67 15.09
C SER A 273 18.63 59.24 14.90
N ARG A 274 18.65 60.45 14.30
CA ARG A 274 19.65 61.55 14.39
C ARG A 274 21.06 61.30 13.77
N ALA A 275 21.78 62.29 13.20
CA ALA A 275 21.47 63.71 12.87
C ALA A 275 22.55 64.34 11.93
N ARG A 276 22.24 65.53 11.34
CA ARG A 276 23.14 66.52 10.64
C ARG A 276 23.78 66.01 9.31
N SER A 277 24.11 66.77 8.27
CA SER A 277 24.07 68.16 7.74
C SER A 277 24.92 68.09 6.43
N SER A 278 24.91 68.97 5.41
CA SER A 278 24.35 70.29 5.14
C SER A 278 24.03 70.47 3.62
N GLU A 279 23.41 71.60 3.25
CA GLU A 279 23.53 72.38 1.98
C GLU A 279 23.55 71.65 0.61
N ARG A 280 22.79 72.07 -0.41
CA ARG A 280 22.77 73.41 -1.04
C ARG A 280 21.44 73.65 -1.79
N GLY A 281 21.09 74.91 -2.04
CA GLY A 281 19.88 75.29 -2.79
C GLY A 281 20.14 76.15 -4.04
N ALA A 282 19.15 76.16 -4.95
CA ALA A 282 18.86 77.14 -6.01
C ALA A 282 17.49 76.73 -6.61
N SER A 283 16.38 77.49 -6.51
CA SER A 283 15.98 78.63 -7.37
C SER A 283 16.09 78.32 -8.87
N ASP A 284 15.06 78.39 -9.75
CA ASP A 284 14.04 79.44 -9.87
C ASP A 284 13.03 79.14 -11.04
N LYS A 285 11.92 79.90 -11.10
CA LYS A 285 11.08 80.30 -12.27
C LYS A 285 10.27 79.30 -13.16
N ARG A 286 8.94 79.44 -13.01
CA ARG A 286 7.90 79.82 -14.03
C ARG A 286 7.70 78.97 -15.30
N ARG A 287 6.45 78.50 -15.51
CA ARG A 287 5.42 79.24 -16.31
C ARG A 287 4.01 78.62 -16.29
N SER A 288 3.04 79.48 -15.99
CA SER A 288 1.68 79.57 -16.57
C SER A 288 1.64 79.39 -18.11
N SER A 289 0.53 79.14 -18.81
CA SER A 289 -0.87 78.73 -18.55
C SER A 289 -1.57 78.73 -19.94
N ILE A 290 -2.84 78.27 -20.05
CA ILE A 290 -3.71 78.39 -21.25
C ILE A 290 -3.27 77.42 -22.39
N ARG A 291 -4.15 76.63 -23.03
CA ARG A 291 -5.61 76.76 -23.25
C ARG A 291 -6.34 75.43 -23.13
#